data_AF-A0A7W0EN76-F1
#
_entry.id   AF-A0A7W0EN76-F1
#
_cell.length_a   1.000
_cell.length_b   1.000
_cell.length_c   1.000
_cell.angle_alpha   90.00
_cell.angle_beta   90.00
_cell.angle_gamma   90.00
#
_symmetry.space_group_name_H-M   'P 1'
#
loop_
_entity.id
_entity.type
_entity.pdbx_description
1 polymer ?
#
loop_
_entity_poly.entity_id
_entity_poly.type
_entity_poly.pdbx_seq_one_letter_code
_entity_poly.pdbx_strand_id
1 'polypeptide(L)'
;MMDDIPLQRNLKVGAVSIGLIGLDVAFTRVLAQPELALAEAVELVYAEIAHHNYIPQVAEAKYRHALEEEIVRLRQGGSFSGGPLEVRILGTGCVSCNNLQRVVIEIMATRQIAADVFQVHDPDEIGRFGVLQTPALVVNGKVKSIGRLPTPAEIEEWLVDAASFDDKGLAPPAKQG
;
A
#
# COMPACT_ATOMS: atom_id res chain seq x y z
N MET A 1 7.62 22.78 20.22
CA MET A 1 8.20 22.71 18.87
C MET A 1 7.43 21.59 18.21
N MET A 2 6.35 21.92 17.49
CA MET A 2 5.55 20.90 16.80
C MET A 2 6.44 20.31 15.72
N ASP A 3 6.68 19.00 15.76
CA ASP A 3 7.38 18.29 14.70
C ASP A 3 6.64 18.58 13.37
N ASP A 4 7.32 19.32 12.49
CA ASP A 4 6.96 19.52 11.09
C ASP A 4 7.17 18.16 10.41
N ILE A 5 6.24 17.24 10.63
CA ILE A 5 6.22 15.95 9.94
C ILE A 5 5.80 16.31 8.51
N PRO A 6 6.68 16.19 7.50
CA PRO A 6 6.31 16.53 6.15
C PRO A 6 5.19 15.59 5.71
N LEU A 7 3.96 16.12 5.64
CA LEU A 7 2.83 15.35 5.18
C LEU A 7 2.96 15.17 3.67
N GLN A 8 2.36 14.09 3.19
CA GLN A 8 2.54 13.70 1.81
C GLN A 8 1.71 14.55 0.87
N ARG A 9 2.30 14.80 -0.29
CA ARG A 9 1.63 15.48 -1.42
C ARG A 9 1.02 14.50 -2.41
N ASN A 10 1.03 13.21 -2.08
CA ASN A 10 0.51 12.14 -2.92
C ASN A 10 -0.51 11.30 -2.16
N LEU A 11 -1.55 10.87 -2.87
CA LEU A 11 -2.60 9.98 -2.39
C LEU A 11 -2.57 8.70 -3.21
N LYS A 12 -2.53 7.53 -2.55
CA LYS A 12 -2.63 6.23 -3.23
C LYS A 12 -4.10 5.92 -3.48
N VAL A 13 -4.51 5.90 -4.75
CA VAL A 13 -5.88 5.58 -5.17
C VAL A 13 -5.85 4.25 -5.92
N GLY A 14 -6.08 3.15 -5.20
CA GLY A 14 -5.87 1.80 -5.75
C GLY A 14 -4.38 1.54 -6.04
N ALA A 15 -4.05 1.08 -7.25
CA ALA A 15 -2.66 0.78 -7.64
C ALA A 15 -1.82 2.00 -8.03
N VAL A 16 -2.41 3.20 -8.11
CA VAL A 16 -1.74 4.42 -8.59
C VAL A 16 -1.55 5.43 -7.47
N SER A 17 -0.37 6.05 -7.42
CA SER A 17 -0.09 7.19 -6.54
C SER A 17 -0.28 8.48 -7.32
N ILE A 18 -1.14 9.37 -6.82
CA ILE A 18 -1.54 10.59 -7.52
C ILE A 18 -1.06 11.80 -6.71
N GLY A 19 -0.28 12.67 -7.34
CA GLY A 19 0.11 13.95 -6.74
C GLY A 19 -1.07 14.91 -6.69
N LEU A 20 -1.40 15.40 -5.50
CA LEU A 20 -2.54 16.30 -5.29
C LEU A 20 -2.08 17.60 -4.65
N ILE A 21 -2.42 18.70 -5.31
CA ILE A 21 -2.13 20.05 -4.80
C ILE A 21 -3.05 20.32 -3.61
N GLY A 22 -2.49 20.83 -2.51
CA GLY A 22 -3.24 21.17 -1.29
C GLY A 22 -3.48 20.00 -0.33
N LEU A 23 -3.10 18.78 -0.68
CA LEU A 23 -3.34 17.58 0.14
C LEU A 23 -2.67 17.64 1.52
N ASP A 24 -1.41 18.08 1.57
CA ASP A 24 -0.63 18.27 2.80
C ASP A 24 -1.30 19.26 3.77
N VAL A 25 -1.75 20.40 3.25
CA VAL A 25 -2.45 21.44 4.02
C VAL A 25 -3.78 20.91 4.53
N ALA A 26 -4.51 20.19 3.67
CA ALA A 26 -5.79 19.58 4.01
C ALA A 26 -5.63 18.56 5.14
N PHE A 27 -4.65 17.66 5.05
CA PHE A 27 -4.34 16.69 6.11
C PHE A 27 -3.91 17.37 7.40
N THR A 28 -3.03 18.38 7.34
CA THR A 28 -2.63 19.15 8.53
C THR A 28 -3.85 19.66 9.28
N ARG A 29 -4.84 20.19 8.56
CA ARG A 29 -6.05 20.78 9.14
C ARG A 29 -6.96 19.76 9.82
N VAL A 30 -7.12 18.57 9.24
CA VAL A 30 -7.94 17.50 9.86
C VAL A 30 -7.20 16.76 10.97
N LEU A 31 -5.87 16.67 10.91
CA LEU A 31 -5.06 16.08 11.99
C LEU A 31 -4.98 16.99 13.22
N ALA A 32 -5.04 18.31 13.03
CA ALA A 32 -5.18 19.26 14.13
C ALA A 32 -6.53 19.17 14.86
N GLN A 33 -7.50 18.41 14.32
CA GLN A 33 -8.85 18.23 14.87
C GLN A 33 -9.14 16.73 15.08
N PRO A 34 -8.53 16.08 16.10
CA PRO A 34 -8.66 14.64 16.33
C PRO A 34 -10.09 14.21 16.69
N GLU A 35 -10.89 15.12 17.25
CA GLU A 35 -12.30 14.93 17.61
C GLU A 35 -13.27 14.99 16.41
N LEU A 36 -12.81 15.45 15.24
CA LEU A 36 -13.63 15.52 14.04
C LEU A 36 -13.97 14.11 13.54
N ALA A 37 -15.24 13.87 13.21
CA ALA A 37 -15.66 12.58 12.67
C ALA A 37 -14.90 12.26 11.37
N LEU A 38 -14.62 10.98 11.13
CA LEU A 38 -13.85 10.54 9.97
C LEU A 38 -14.51 10.98 8.65
N ALA A 39 -15.82 10.80 8.53
CA ALA A 39 -16.58 11.22 7.35
C ALA A 39 -16.44 12.74 7.08
N GLU A 40 -16.53 13.57 8.12
CA GLU A 40 -16.35 15.03 7.99
C GLU A 40 -14.91 15.39 7.61
N ALA A 41 -13.93 14.70 8.18
CA ALA A 41 -12.53 14.88 7.80
C ALA A 41 -12.29 14.55 6.31
N VAL A 42 -12.87 13.45 5.82
CA VAL A 42 -12.80 13.06 4.40
C VAL A 42 -13.44 14.13 3.52
N GLU A 43 -14.64 14.62 3.87
CA GLU A 43 -15.31 15.67 3.10
C GLU A 43 -14.47 16.95 3.02
N LEU A 44 -13.88 17.39 4.15
CA LEU A 44 -13.03 18.59 4.16
C LEU A 44 -11.80 18.43 3.28
N VAL A 45 -11.11 17.29 3.37
CA VAL A 45 -9.93 17.03 2.53
C VAL A 45 -10.32 16.91 1.07
N TYR A 46 -11.41 16.19 0.77
CA TYR A 46 -11.92 16.02 -0.59
C TYR A 46 -12.28 17.37 -1.23
N ALA A 47 -13.01 18.23 -0.52
CA ALA A 47 -13.38 19.55 -1.00
C ALA A 47 -12.14 20.40 -1.32
N GLU A 48 -11.12 20.36 -0.47
CA GLU A 48 -9.87 21.12 -0.67
C GLU A 48 -9.09 20.64 -1.90
N ILE A 49 -8.96 19.32 -2.10
CA ILE A 49 -8.27 18.78 -3.28
C ILE A 49 -9.10 18.98 -4.56
N ALA A 50 -10.43 18.88 -4.50
CA ALA A 50 -11.29 19.03 -5.66
C ALA A 50 -11.30 20.48 -6.19
N HIS A 51 -11.07 21.47 -5.33
CA HIS A 51 -10.92 22.87 -5.75
C HIS A 51 -9.67 23.13 -6.60
N HIS A 52 -8.60 22.35 -6.39
CA HIS A 52 -7.29 22.59 -7.00
C HIS A 52 -6.90 21.53 -8.05
N ASN A 53 -7.62 20.42 -8.13
CA ASN A 53 -7.26 19.27 -8.97
C ASN A 53 -8.48 18.79 -9.77
N TYR A 54 -8.25 18.30 -10.99
CA TYR A 54 -9.30 17.67 -11.78
C TYR A 54 -9.52 16.23 -11.28
N ILE A 55 -10.65 16.00 -10.60
CA ILE A 55 -11.09 14.68 -10.14
C ILE A 55 -12.34 14.32 -10.94
N PRO A 56 -12.30 13.31 -11.83
CA PRO A 56 -13.47 12.92 -12.60
C PRO A 56 -14.51 12.30 -11.66
N GLN A 57 -15.80 12.61 -11.88
CA GLN A 57 -16.90 12.18 -11.00
C GLN A 57 -16.97 10.66 -10.81
N VAL A 58 -16.57 9.89 -11.84
CA VAL A 58 -16.49 8.41 -11.78
C VAL A 58 -15.41 7.88 -10.83
N ALA A 59 -14.41 8.70 -10.50
CA ALA A 59 -13.33 8.34 -9.59
C ALA A 59 -13.55 8.86 -8.16
N GLU A 60 -14.56 9.72 -7.93
CA GLU A 60 -14.83 10.34 -6.63
C GLU A 60 -14.87 9.31 -5.49
N ALA A 61 -15.61 8.22 -5.66
CA ALA A 61 -15.71 7.16 -4.65
C ALA A 61 -14.36 6.56 -4.28
N LYS A 62 -13.45 6.38 -5.26
CA LYS A 62 -12.11 5.84 -5.02
C LYS A 62 -11.24 6.82 -4.25
N TYR A 63 -11.35 8.11 -4.55
CA TYR A 63 -10.61 9.16 -3.84
C TYR A 63 -11.08 9.31 -2.40
N ARG A 64 -12.40 9.33 -2.18
CA ARG A 64 -12.97 9.40 -0.82
C ARG A 64 -12.52 8.22 0.04
N HIS A 65 -12.55 7.01 -0.53
CA HIS A 65 -12.05 5.83 0.17
C HIS A 65 -10.55 5.94 0.49
N ALA A 66 -9.72 6.35 -0.48
CA ALA A 66 -8.30 6.55 -0.26
C ALA A 66 -8.00 7.61 0.82
N LEU A 67 -8.77 8.71 0.85
CA LEU A 67 -8.66 9.75 1.87
C LEU A 67 -9.04 9.22 3.26
N GLU A 68 -10.07 8.38 3.33
CA GLU A 68 -10.50 7.75 4.59
C GLU A 68 -9.38 6.88 5.18
N GLU A 69 -8.82 5.99 4.36
CA GLU A 69 -7.68 5.14 4.76
C GLU A 69 -6.49 5.98 5.23
N GLU A 70 -6.16 7.05 4.49
CA GLU A 70 -5.02 7.92 4.80
C GLU A 70 -5.25 8.73 6.09
N ILE A 71 -6.45 9.25 6.35
CA ILE A 71 -6.77 9.98 7.58
C ILE A 71 -6.71 9.06 8.80
N VAL A 72 -7.26 7.86 8.71
CA VAL A 72 -7.20 6.86 9.78
C VAL A 72 -5.74 6.54 10.09
N ARG A 73 -4.93 6.29 9.06
CA ARG A 73 -3.50 5.99 9.19
C ARG A 73 -2.73 7.12 9.88
N LEU A 74 -2.93 8.35 9.43
CA LEU A 74 -2.24 9.52 9.98
C LEU A 74 -2.64 9.82 11.42
N ARG A 75 -3.92 9.66 11.79
CA ARG A 75 -4.40 9.83 13.18
C ARG A 75 -3.81 8.81 14.14
N GLN A 76 -3.45 7.63 13.65
CA GLN A 76 -2.80 6.58 14.44
C GLN A 76 -1.27 6.76 14.55
N GLY A 77 -0.71 7.87 14.05
CA GLY A 77 0.72 8.18 14.15
C GLY A 77 1.59 7.46 13.12
N GLY A 78 1.00 6.98 12.01
CA GLY A 78 1.74 6.28 10.97
C GLY A 78 2.62 7.22 10.12
N SER A 79 3.92 6.95 10.04
CA SER A 79 4.78 7.40 8.93
C SER A 79 4.41 6.61 7.67
N PHE A 80 4.50 7.23 6.48
CA PHE A 80 4.09 6.56 5.23
C PHE A 80 4.91 5.31 4.99
N SER A 81 4.28 4.16 5.21
CA SER A 81 4.77 2.84 4.87
C SER A 81 3.57 1.91 4.88
N GLY A 82 3.06 1.56 3.70
CA GLY A 82 2.09 0.47 3.55
C GLY A 82 0.65 0.91 3.36
N GLY A 83 0.16 0.77 2.12
CA GLY A 83 -1.24 0.34 1.93
C GLY A 83 -1.34 -1.17 2.21
N PRO A 84 -2.34 -1.89 1.67
CA PRO A 84 -2.40 -3.34 1.83
C PRO A 84 -1.08 -3.98 1.39
N LEU A 85 -0.75 -5.12 2.02
CA LEU A 85 0.45 -5.92 1.82
C LEU A 85 1.00 -5.78 0.39
N GLU A 86 2.17 -5.19 0.21
CA GLU A 86 2.71 -4.96 -1.13
C GLU A 86 3.67 -6.08 -1.51
N VAL A 87 3.41 -6.80 -2.60
CA VAL A 87 4.28 -7.87 -3.09
C VAL A 87 4.82 -7.48 -4.45
N ARG A 88 6.12 -7.19 -4.55
CA ARG A 88 6.79 -6.91 -5.82
C ARG A 88 7.63 -8.10 -6.27
N ILE A 89 7.42 -8.51 -7.51
CA ILE A 89 8.20 -9.55 -8.17
C ILE A 89 9.13 -8.86 -9.16
N LEU A 90 10.44 -8.92 -8.86
CA LEU A 90 11.49 -8.33 -9.67
C LEU A 90 12.02 -9.39 -10.65
N GLY A 91 11.84 -9.16 -11.94
CA GLY A 91 12.37 -10.06 -12.95
C GLY A 91 11.96 -9.69 -14.35
N THR A 92 12.82 -10.02 -15.32
CA THR A 92 12.68 -9.67 -16.75
C THR A 92 11.68 -10.53 -17.51
N GLY A 93 10.67 -11.10 -16.84
CA GLY A 93 9.60 -11.89 -17.48
C GLY A 93 9.93 -13.36 -17.79
N CYS A 94 10.98 -13.94 -17.20
CA CYS A 94 11.30 -15.36 -17.38
C CYS A 94 10.19 -16.30 -16.85
N VAL A 95 10.12 -17.54 -17.35
CA VAL A 95 9.13 -18.58 -16.94
C VAL A 95 9.05 -18.74 -15.42
N SER A 96 10.20 -18.67 -14.74
CA SER A 96 10.30 -18.75 -13.29
C SER A 96 9.61 -17.57 -12.57
N CYS A 97 9.69 -16.35 -13.09
CA CYS A 97 9.03 -15.18 -12.51
C CYS A 97 7.51 -15.29 -12.61
N ASN A 98 7.00 -15.77 -13.75
CA ASN A 98 5.58 -16.01 -13.96
C ASN A 98 5.06 -17.13 -13.05
N ASN A 99 5.85 -18.18 -12.83
CA ASN A 99 5.47 -19.24 -11.89
C ASN A 99 5.38 -18.71 -10.46
N LEU A 100 6.35 -17.90 -10.03
CA LEU A 100 6.35 -17.25 -8.72
C LEU A 100 5.09 -16.41 -8.51
N GLN A 101 4.71 -15.61 -9.49
CA GLN A 101 3.50 -14.79 -9.44
C GLN A 101 2.23 -15.63 -9.28
N ARG A 102 2.12 -16.73 -10.03
CA ARG A 102 0.96 -17.63 -9.92
C ARG A 102 0.84 -18.22 -8.53
N VAL A 103 1.94 -18.70 -7.96
CA VAL A 103 1.98 -19.25 -6.61
C VAL A 103 1.59 -18.20 -5.56
N VAL A 104 2.12 -16.98 -5.68
CA VAL A 104 1.75 -15.85 -4.80
C VAL A 104 0.25 -15.59 -4.84
N ILE A 105 -0.34 -15.49 -6.05
CA ILE A 105 -1.78 -15.24 -6.23
C ILE A 105 -2.62 -16.38 -5.65
N GLU A 106 -2.21 -17.64 -5.85
CA GLU A 106 -2.92 -18.82 -5.35
C GLU A 106 -2.93 -18.86 -3.81
N ILE A 107 -1.78 -18.57 -3.19
CA ILE A 107 -1.66 -18.50 -1.72
C ILE A 107 -2.52 -17.36 -1.18
N MET A 108 -2.47 -16.18 -1.80
CA MET A 108 -3.29 -15.05 -1.41
C MET A 108 -4.78 -15.37 -1.48
N ALA A 109 -5.23 -16.03 -2.56
CA ALA A 109 -6.62 -16.46 -2.72
C ALA A 109 -7.02 -17.50 -1.66
N THR A 110 -6.15 -18.46 -1.37
CA THR A 110 -6.39 -19.53 -0.39
C THR A 110 -6.43 -19.00 1.04
N ARG A 111 -5.55 -18.04 1.37
CA ARG A 111 -5.42 -17.45 2.70
C ARG A 111 -6.27 -16.20 2.90
N GLN A 112 -6.99 -15.76 1.86
CA GLN A 112 -7.78 -14.52 1.84
C GLN A 112 -6.96 -13.29 2.24
N ILE A 113 -5.68 -13.26 1.84
CA ILE A 113 -4.78 -12.14 2.14
C ILE A 113 -4.97 -11.07 1.07
N ALA A 114 -5.36 -9.87 1.48
CA ALA A 114 -5.45 -8.72 0.59
C ALA A 114 -4.04 -8.14 0.40
N ALA A 115 -3.50 -8.24 -0.82
CA ALA A 115 -2.18 -7.73 -1.17
C ALA A 115 -2.18 -7.15 -2.59
N ASP A 116 -1.41 -6.09 -2.82
CA ASP A 116 -1.12 -5.58 -4.16
C ASP A 116 0.08 -6.33 -4.74
N VAL A 117 -0.09 -7.01 -5.87
CA VAL A 117 1.00 -7.71 -6.57
C VAL A 117 1.49 -6.88 -7.75
N PHE A 118 2.75 -6.44 -7.69
CA PHE A 118 3.41 -5.68 -8.76
C PHE A 118 4.51 -6.50 -9.43
N GLN A 119 4.62 -6.39 -10.75
CA GLN A 119 5.71 -7.00 -11.49
C GLN A 119 6.63 -5.90 -12.02
N VAL A 120 7.87 -5.88 -11.54
CA VAL A 120 8.87 -4.89 -11.93
C VAL A 120 9.81 -5.54 -12.93
N HIS A 121 9.78 -5.03 -14.15
CA HIS A 121 10.63 -5.49 -15.26
C HIS A 121 11.78 -4.53 -15.52
N ASP A 122 11.70 -3.29 -15.02
CA ASP A 122 12.67 -2.24 -15.25
C ASP A 122 13.96 -2.47 -14.44
N PRO A 123 15.12 -2.66 -15.10
CA PRO A 123 16.38 -2.92 -14.41
C PRO A 123 16.84 -1.77 -13.51
N ASP A 124 16.48 -0.52 -13.83
CA ASP A 124 16.75 0.64 -12.97
C ASP A 124 15.99 0.55 -11.64
N GLU A 125 14.70 0.19 -11.69
CA GLU A 125 13.89 -0.01 -10.49
C GLU A 125 14.40 -1.19 -9.66
N ILE A 126 14.78 -2.31 -10.30
CA ILE A 126 15.37 -3.48 -9.63
C ILE A 126 16.65 -3.10 -8.89
N GLY A 127 17.51 -2.28 -9.50
CA GLY A 127 18.74 -1.79 -8.89
C GLY A 127 18.50 -0.94 -7.64
N ARG A 128 17.41 -0.16 -7.59
CA ARG A 128 17.02 0.63 -6.41
C ARG A 128 16.67 -0.22 -5.19
N PHE A 129 16.21 -1.46 -5.42
CA PHE A 129 15.96 -2.43 -4.35
C PHE A 129 17.25 -3.14 -3.88
N GLY A 130 18.41 -2.83 -4.44
CA GLY A 130 19.68 -3.48 -4.10
C GLY A 130 19.77 -4.93 -4.57
N VAL A 131 18.92 -5.32 -5.52
CA VAL A 131 18.88 -6.68 -6.06
C VAL A 131 19.82 -6.79 -7.25
N LEU A 132 20.83 -7.64 -7.12
CA LEU A 132 21.81 -7.92 -8.18
C LEU A 132 21.45 -9.15 -9.04
N GLN A 133 20.57 -10.03 -8.53
CA GLN A 133 20.18 -11.26 -9.20
C GLN A 133 18.67 -11.46 -9.17
N THR A 134 18.08 -11.63 -10.35
CA THR A 134 16.66 -11.96 -10.54
C THR A 134 16.48 -13.46 -10.80
N PRO A 135 15.36 -14.10 -10.41
CA PRO A 135 14.16 -13.49 -9.84
C PRO A 135 14.33 -13.10 -8.37
N ALA A 136 13.70 -11.99 -7.98
CA ALA A 136 13.62 -11.58 -6.57
C ALA A 136 12.18 -11.26 -6.16
N LEU A 137 11.89 -11.54 -4.89
CA LEU A 137 10.59 -11.27 -4.27
C LEU A 137 10.77 -10.25 -3.17
N VAL A 138 9.98 -9.19 -3.22
CA VAL A 138 9.95 -8.10 -2.25
C VAL A 138 8.56 -8.05 -1.64
N VAL A 139 8.48 -7.99 -0.32
CA VAL A 139 7.22 -7.87 0.42
C VAL A 139 7.31 -6.65 1.34
N ASN A 140 6.39 -5.70 1.22
CA ASN A 140 6.38 -4.41 1.94
C ASN A 140 7.75 -3.69 1.85
N GLY A 141 8.30 -3.62 0.63
CA GLY A 141 9.60 -3.01 0.38
C GLY A 141 10.82 -3.80 0.91
N LYS A 142 10.62 -4.95 1.57
CA LYS A 142 11.70 -5.81 2.07
C LYS A 142 11.96 -6.97 1.13
N VAL A 143 13.21 -7.13 0.69
CA VAL A 143 13.63 -8.25 -0.16
C VAL A 143 13.61 -9.54 0.67
N LYS A 144 12.78 -10.51 0.27
CA LYS A 144 12.65 -11.82 0.93
C LYS A 144 13.42 -12.92 0.18
N SER A 145 13.53 -12.82 -1.15
CA SER A 145 14.31 -13.77 -1.97
C SER A 145 15.08 -13.05 -3.07
N ILE A 146 16.28 -13.54 -3.38
CA ILE A 146 17.17 -13.05 -4.45
C ILE A 146 17.76 -14.27 -5.18
N GLY A 147 17.69 -14.28 -6.51
CA GLY A 147 18.37 -15.26 -7.36
C GLY A 147 17.90 -16.73 -7.22
N ARG A 148 16.84 -17.00 -6.44
CA ARG A 148 16.26 -18.35 -6.27
C ARG A 148 14.74 -18.30 -6.34
N LEU A 149 14.16 -19.43 -6.76
CA LEU A 149 12.72 -19.63 -6.72
C LEU A 149 12.34 -20.22 -5.34
N PRO A 150 11.68 -19.45 -4.47
CA PRO A 150 11.24 -19.95 -3.17
C PRO A 150 10.13 -20.99 -3.31
N THR A 151 9.98 -21.86 -2.31
CA THR A 151 8.90 -22.83 -2.25
C THR A 151 7.56 -22.17 -1.89
N PRO A 152 6.41 -22.78 -2.22
CA PRO A 152 5.10 -22.26 -1.84
C PRO A 152 4.95 -22.02 -0.33
N ALA A 153 5.53 -22.91 0.48
CA ALA A 153 5.51 -22.79 1.93
C ALA A 153 6.30 -21.56 2.44
N GLU A 154 7.48 -21.28 1.86
CA GLU A 154 8.26 -20.07 2.19
C GLU A 154 7.50 -18.79 1.80
N ILE A 155 6.87 -18.78 0.63
CA ILE A 155 6.08 -17.62 0.16
C ILE A 155 4.91 -17.39 1.10
N GLU A 156 4.18 -18.45 1.46
CA GLU A 156 3.07 -18.37 2.40
C GLU A 156 3.51 -17.82 3.76
N GLU A 157 4.62 -18.32 4.30
CA GLU A 157 5.19 -17.81 5.54
C GLU A 157 5.47 -16.32 5.45
N TRP A 158 6.09 -15.84 4.37
CA TRP A 158 6.38 -14.40 4.21
C TRP A 158 5.15 -13.54 4.04
N LEU A 159 4.12 -14.05 3.36
CA LEU A 159 2.84 -13.34 3.21
C LEU A 159 2.09 -13.28 4.53
N VAL A 160 2.07 -14.37 5.30
CA VAL A 160 1.43 -14.43 6.63
C VAL A 160 2.19 -13.58 7.65
N ASP A 161 3.52 -13.67 7.66
CA ASP A 161 4.43 -12.84 8.46
C ASP A 161 4.15 -11.36 8.18
N ALA A 162 4.18 -10.95 6.91
CA ALA A 162 3.96 -9.56 6.53
C ALA A 162 2.51 -9.11 6.75
N ALA A 163 1.51 -9.99 6.65
CA ALA A 163 0.12 -9.69 7.03
C ALA A 163 -0.05 -9.53 8.55
N SER A 164 0.77 -10.23 9.34
CA SER A 164 0.76 -10.12 10.81
C SER A 164 1.48 -8.86 11.31
N PHE A 165 2.39 -8.29 10.53
CA PHE A 165 3.03 -7.00 10.86
C PHE A 165 2.10 -5.80 10.67
N ASP A 166 1.07 -5.93 9.83
CA ASP A 166 -0.03 -4.96 9.68
C ASP A 166 -1.09 -5.08 10.81
N ASP A 167 -1.01 -6.13 11.65
CA ASP A 167 -1.90 -6.38 12.79
C ASP A 167 -1.55 -5.52 14.02
N LYS A 168 -1.54 -4.20 13.82
CA LYS A 168 -2.08 -3.27 14.81
C LYS A 168 -3.35 -2.59 14.28
N GLY A 169 -4.08 -3.24 13.37
CA GLY A 169 -5.24 -2.62 12.74
C GLY A 169 -6.28 -3.52 12.04
N LEU A 170 -6.22 -4.85 12.09
CA LEU A 170 -7.30 -5.66 11.50
C LEU A 170 -7.57 -6.95 12.28
N ALA A 171 -8.52 -6.86 13.21
CA ALA A 171 -9.11 -8.02 13.88
C ALA A 171 -9.50 -9.10 12.85
N PRO A 172 -9.22 -10.39 13.12
CA PRO A 172 -9.57 -11.46 12.19
C PRO A 172 -11.09 -11.54 12.05
N PRO A 173 -11.62 -11.89 10.86
CA PRO A 173 -13.04 -12.19 10.72
C PRO A 173 -13.39 -13.35 11.65
N ALA A 174 -14.37 -13.13 12.51
CA ALA A 174 -14.95 -14.13 13.39
C ALA A 174 -15.28 -15.38 12.57
N LYS A 175 -14.58 -16.48 12.85
CA LYS A 175 -14.96 -17.78 12.33
C LYS A 175 -16.31 -18.15 12.94
N GLN A 176 -17.28 -18.34 12.06
CA GLN A 176 -18.59 -18.87 12.39
C GLN A 176 -18.43 -20.35 12.77
N GLY A 177 -18.92 -20.71 13.96
CA GLY A 177 -18.94 -22.06 14.51
C GLY A 177 -19.62 -22.08 15.86
#